data_AF-A0AAE1BT92-F1
#
_entry.id   AF-A0AAE1BT92-F1
#
_cell.length_a   1.000
_cell.length_b   1.000
_cell.length_c   1.000
_cell.angle_alpha   90.00
_cell.angle_beta   90.00
_cell.angle_gamma   90.00
#
_symmetry.space_group_name_H-M   'P 1'
#
loop_
_entity.id
_entity.type
_entity.pdbx_description
1 polymer ?
#
loop_
_entity_poly.entity_id
_entity_poly.type
_entity_poly.pdbx_seq_one_letter_code
_entity_poly.pdbx_strand_id
1 'polypeptide(L)'
;MSLLVVAAVALPGGYGGGGGHGGGGYGYGGPTPYGYNYGVSAGYTNFGQHESGSGYGSARGGYWVNLPDGRTQRVSYWVDGSGYHPVVTYSGVARYPGKGGYGGGGGGGGHGGYGW
;
A
#
# COMPACT_ATOMS: atom_id res chain seq x y z
N MET A 1 6.90 -1.65 17.27
CA MET A 1 5.69 -1.59 16.43
C MET A 1 5.93 -0.55 15.34
N SER A 2 6.22 -0.97 14.11
CA SER A 2 6.22 -0.04 12.98
C SER A 2 4.81 -0.05 12.39
N LEU A 3 4.05 1.01 12.66
CA LEU A 3 2.80 1.28 11.98
C LEU A 3 3.17 1.84 10.60
N LEU A 4 2.99 1.05 9.54
CA LEU A 4 3.10 1.56 8.18
C LEU A 4 1.69 1.81 7.66
N VAL A 5 1.34 3.08 7.47
CA VAL A 5 0.10 3.48 6.80
C VAL A 5 0.24 3.14 5.32
N VAL A 6 -0.53 2.16 4.86
CA VAL A 6 -0.72 1.90 3.42
C VAL A 6 -1.63 3.02 2.90
N ALA A 7 -1.03 4.09 2.38
CA ALA A 7 -1.77 5.12 1.68
C ALA A 7 -2.11 4.61 0.28
N ALA A 8 -3.28 3.98 0.13
CA ALA A 8 -3.93 3.97 -1.17
C ALA A 8 -4.29 5.43 -1.48
N VAL A 9 -3.52 6.09 -2.35
CA VAL A 9 -4.01 7.29 -3.03
C VAL A 9 -5.08 6.82 -3.99
N ALA A 10 -6.28 6.57 -3.46
CA ALA A 10 -7.47 6.77 -4.24
C ALA A 10 -7.48 8.26 -4.54
N LEU A 11 -7.15 8.64 -5.78
CA LEU A 11 -7.60 9.93 -6.25
C LEU A 11 -9.10 9.96 -5.95
N PRO A 12 -9.61 10.96 -5.21
CA PRO A 12 -11.03 11.03 -4.96
C PRO A 12 -11.73 11.07 -6.31
N GLY A 13 -12.32 9.94 -6.69
CA GLY A 13 -13.29 9.82 -7.77
C GLY A 13 -14.57 10.50 -7.32
N GLY A 14 -14.50 11.80 -7.06
CA GLY A 14 -15.66 12.66 -6.98
C GLY A 14 -16.13 12.95 -8.40
N TYR A 15 -16.93 12.06 -8.97
CA TYR A 15 -17.81 12.44 -10.07
C TYR A 15 -19.23 11.98 -9.76
N GLY A 16 -19.83 12.66 -8.79
CA GLY A 16 -21.27 12.62 -8.55
C GLY A 16 -21.73 14.00 -8.11
N GLY A 17 -22.45 14.72 -8.98
CA GLY A 17 -23.12 15.98 -8.62
C GLY A 17 -23.20 16.95 -9.80
N GLY A 18 -24.37 17.01 -10.45
CA GLY A 18 -24.62 17.88 -11.59
C GLY A 18 -24.60 19.38 -11.26
N GLY A 19 -24.35 20.18 -12.30
CA GLY A 19 -24.52 21.62 -12.29
C GLY A 19 -24.48 22.14 -13.73
N GLY A 20 -25.62 22.56 -14.26
CA GLY A 20 -25.70 23.18 -15.58
C GLY A 20 -25.25 24.63 -15.55
N HIS A 21 -24.29 24.99 -16.40
CA HIS A 21 -23.97 26.31 -16.95
C HIS A 21 -23.22 26.00 -18.27
N GLY A 22 -23.52 26.48 -19.47
CA GLY A 22 -23.96 27.81 -19.87
C GLY A 22 -22.84 28.45 -20.71
N GLY A 23 -22.78 28.15 -22.02
CA GLY A 23 -22.15 28.97 -23.07
C GLY A 23 -20.62 28.96 -23.22
N GLY A 24 -20.13 28.71 -24.45
CA GLY A 24 -18.78 29.09 -24.91
C GLY A 24 -18.01 27.96 -25.59
N GLY A 25 -17.86 28.03 -26.91
CA GLY A 25 -17.17 27.02 -27.71
C GLY A 25 -15.65 26.97 -27.50
N TYR A 26 -15.15 25.77 -27.24
CA TYR A 26 -13.79 25.28 -27.49
C TYR A 26 -13.88 23.75 -27.61
N GLY A 27 -13.13 23.17 -28.55
CA GLY A 27 -13.34 21.82 -29.09
C GLY A 27 -13.59 20.73 -28.05
N TYR A 28 -14.67 19.98 -28.26
CA TYR A 28 -15.04 18.79 -27.49
C TYR A 28 -14.00 17.67 -27.71
N GLY A 29 -12.87 17.76 -27.01
CA GLY A 29 -12.01 16.61 -26.76
C GLY A 29 -12.72 15.73 -25.76
N GLY A 30 -13.26 14.60 -26.22
CA GLY A 30 -13.84 13.58 -25.33
C GLY A 30 -12.83 13.11 -24.27
N PRO A 31 -13.27 12.32 -23.29
CA PRO A 31 -12.41 11.88 -22.20
C PRO A 31 -11.08 11.31 -22.68
N THR A 32 -9.98 11.81 -22.12
CA THR A 32 -8.62 11.45 -22.54
C THR A 32 -8.12 10.28 -21.69
N PRO A 33 -7.70 9.17 -22.33
CA PRO A 33 -6.99 8.11 -21.63
C PRO A 33 -5.68 8.63 -21.02
N TYR A 34 -5.28 8.03 -19.91
CA TYR A 34 -4.04 8.37 -19.23
C TYR A 34 -3.30 7.11 -18.79
N GLY A 35 -2.00 7.25 -18.54
CA GLY A 35 -1.19 6.21 -17.94
C GLY A 35 0.04 6.81 -17.27
N TYR A 36 0.43 6.24 -16.13
CA TYR A 36 1.66 6.62 -15.45
C TYR A 36 2.28 5.41 -14.75
N ASN A 37 3.58 5.50 -14.55
CA ASN A 37 4.35 4.54 -13.78
C ASN A 37 5.50 5.26 -13.09
N TYR A 38 5.77 4.87 -11.85
CA TYR A 38 6.95 5.32 -11.13
C TYR A 38 7.47 4.22 -10.20
N GLY A 39 8.73 4.33 -9.81
CA GLY A 39 9.36 3.42 -8.86
C GLY A 39 10.54 4.09 -8.17
N VAL A 40 10.79 3.68 -6.94
CA VAL A 40 11.93 4.08 -6.13
C VAL A 40 12.68 2.82 -5.75
N SER A 41 13.99 2.80 -6.03
CA SER A 41 14.88 1.72 -5.61
C SER A 41 16.15 2.33 -5.03
N ALA A 42 16.17 2.52 -3.71
CA ALA A 42 17.29 3.13 -2.99
C ALA A 42 17.45 2.50 -1.60
N GLY A 43 18.59 1.83 -1.37
CA GLY A 43 18.87 1.17 -0.10
C GLY A 43 17.81 0.12 0.26
N TYR A 44 17.22 0.24 1.46
CA TYR A 44 16.11 -0.61 1.92
C TYR A 44 14.74 -0.17 1.40
N THR A 45 14.66 0.97 0.71
CA THR A 45 13.43 1.52 0.18
C THR A 45 13.24 1.03 -1.24
N ASN A 46 12.25 0.16 -1.42
CA ASN A 46 11.89 -0.31 -2.75
C ASN A 46 10.37 -0.43 -2.90
N PHE A 47 9.80 0.38 -3.78
CA PHE A 47 8.37 0.44 -4.05
C PHE A 47 8.11 1.02 -5.43
N GLY A 48 6.91 0.81 -5.95
CA GLY A 48 6.49 1.43 -7.20
C GLY A 48 5.00 1.28 -7.46
N GLN A 49 4.52 2.00 -8.46
CA GLN A 49 3.12 2.01 -8.86
C GLN A 49 3.01 2.16 -10.38
N HIS A 50 1.95 1.60 -10.93
CA HIS A 50 1.47 1.90 -12.27
C HIS A 50 -0.05 2.04 -12.25
N GLU A 51 -0.59 2.86 -13.14
CA GLU A 51 -2.01 2.95 -13.39
C GLU A 51 -2.27 3.40 -14.83
N SER A 52 -3.38 2.96 -15.38
CA SER A 52 -3.95 3.47 -16.62
C SER A 52 -5.45 3.67 -16.46
N GLY A 53 -5.98 4.70 -17.11
CA GLY A 53 -7.39 5.01 -17.11
C GLY A 53 -7.90 5.32 -18.50
N SER A 54 -9.16 4.98 -18.74
CA SER A 54 -9.85 5.17 -20.03
C SER A 54 -10.26 6.62 -20.28
N GLY A 55 -10.20 7.49 -19.27
CA GLY A 55 -10.85 8.81 -19.27
C GLY A 55 -12.34 8.74 -18.89
N TYR A 56 -13.01 7.61 -19.11
CA TYR A 56 -14.44 7.41 -18.82
C TYR A 56 -14.71 6.85 -17.41
N GLY A 57 -13.88 7.19 -16.42
CA GLY A 57 -14.03 6.73 -15.04
C GLY A 57 -13.56 5.29 -14.76
N SER A 58 -13.23 4.49 -15.78
CA SER A 58 -12.58 3.17 -15.59
C SER A 58 -11.07 3.31 -15.49
N ALA A 59 -10.46 2.63 -14.51
CA ALA A 59 -9.02 2.61 -14.29
C ALA A 59 -8.54 1.22 -13.86
N ARG A 60 -7.27 0.90 -14.12
CA ARG A 60 -6.58 -0.32 -13.68
C ARG A 60 -5.15 0.01 -13.31
N GLY A 61 -4.67 -0.56 -12.22
CA GLY A 61 -3.32 -0.31 -11.77
C GLY A 61 -2.91 -1.21 -10.62
N GLY A 62 -1.76 -0.89 -10.06
CA GLY A 62 -1.27 -1.55 -8.87
C GLY A 62 0.00 -0.92 -8.33
N TYR A 63 0.22 -1.11 -7.04
CA TYR A 63 1.45 -0.72 -6.37
C TYR A 63 2.05 -1.89 -5.60
N TRP A 64 3.31 -1.74 -5.23
CA TRP A 64 4.02 -2.72 -4.44
C TRP A 64 5.01 -2.05 -3.51
N VAL A 65 5.28 -2.69 -2.37
CA VAL A 65 6.21 -2.22 -1.34
C VAL A 65 6.99 -3.41 -0.79
N ASN A 66 8.32 -3.31 -0.74
CA ASN A 66 9.15 -4.24 0.02
C ASN A 66 9.05 -3.89 1.51
N LEU A 67 8.58 -4.84 2.30
CA LEU A 67 8.40 -4.71 3.73
C LEU A 67 9.71 -5.01 4.47
N PRO A 68 9.96 -4.37 5.62
CA PRO A 68 11.15 -4.62 6.44
C PRO A 68 11.27 -6.07 6.95
N ASP A 69 10.15 -6.80 7.00
CA ASP A 69 10.13 -8.20 7.40
C ASP A 69 10.53 -9.17 6.26
N GLY A 70 10.93 -8.64 5.10
CA GLY A 70 11.37 -9.43 3.95
C GLY A 70 10.24 -9.87 3.01
N ARG A 71 8.98 -9.52 3.29
CA ARG A 71 7.87 -9.74 2.36
C ARG A 71 7.77 -8.61 1.34
N THR A 72 7.14 -8.87 0.21
CA THR A 72 6.65 -7.83 -0.71
C THR A 72 5.13 -7.82 -0.64
N GLN A 73 4.55 -6.67 -0.29
CA GLN A 73 3.12 -6.45 -0.45
C GLN A 73 2.85 -5.98 -1.87
N ARG A 74 1.85 -6.58 -2.53
CA ARG A 74 1.36 -6.15 -3.84
C ARG A 74 -0.12 -5.88 -3.77
N VAL A 75 -0.54 -4.74 -4.30
CA VAL A 75 -1.94 -4.40 -4.47
C VAL A 75 -2.22 -4.20 -5.95
N SER A 76 -3.12 -5.00 -6.51
CA SER A 76 -3.65 -4.82 -7.86
C SER A 76 -5.09 -4.37 -7.76
N TYR A 77 -5.52 -3.45 -8.61
CA TYR A 77 -6.87 -2.89 -8.52
C TYR A 77 -7.46 -2.54 -9.88
N TRP A 78 -8.79 -2.46 -9.91
CA TRP A 78 -9.55 -1.86 -10.99
C TRP A 78 -10.71 -1.02 -10.45
N VAL A 79 -11.15 -0.06 -11.26
CA VAL A 79 -12.32 0.78 -11.03
C VAL A 79 -13.32 0.52 -12.14
N ASP A 80 -14.55 0.28 -11.75
CA ASP A 80 -15.71 0.17 -12.64
C ASP A 80 -16.93 0.87 -12.05
N GLY A 81 -18.10 0.71 -12.68
CA GLY A 81 -19.34 1.34 -12.22
C GLY A 81 -19.81 0.92 -10.82
N SER A 82 -19.29 -0.18 -10.28
CA SER A 82 -19.55 -0.63 -8.90
C SER A 82 -18.51 -0.12 -7.88
N GLY A 83 -17.47 0.57 -8.34
CA GLY A 83 -16.48 1.22 -7.49
C GLY A 83 -15.08 0.63 -7.64
N TYR A 84 -14.30 0.70 -6.57
CA TYR A 84 -12.89 0.31 -6.51
C TYR A 84 -12.72 -1.11 -5.97
N HIS A 85 -11.94 -1.93 -6.65
CA HIS A 85 -11.75 -3.35 -6.34
C HIS A 85 -10.27 -3.69 -6.15
N PRO A 86 -9.77 -3.72 -4.90
CA PRO A 86 -8.38 -4.08 -4.62
C PRO A 86 -8.20 -5.58 -4.32
N VAL A 87 -7.10 -6.13 -4.81
CA VAL A 87 -6.59 -7.45 -4.44
C VAL A 87 -5.21 -7.27 -3.81
N VAL A 88 -5.08 -7.64 -2.54
CA VAL A 88 -3.83 -7.56 -1.78
C VAL A 88 -3.19 -8.93 -1.69
N THR A 89 -1.91 -9.03 -2.05
CA THR A 89 -1.11 -10.24 -1.95
C THR A 89 0.20 -9.97 -1.24
N TYR A 90 0.77 -11.00 -0.64
CA TYR A 90 2.10 -10.96 -0.05
C TYR A 90 2.93 -12.10 -0.61
N SER A 91 4.16 -11.81 -1.00
CA SER A 91 5.17 -12.81 -1.32
C SER A 91 6.36 -12.69 -0.36
N GLY A 92 7.15 -13.76 -0.26
CA GLY A 92 8.27 -13.83 0.69
C GLY A 92 7.88 -14.39 2.06
N VAL A 93 8.82 -14.33 3.01
CA VAL A 93 8.68 -14.91 4.35
C VAL A 93 8.87 -13.81 5.37
N ALA A 94 7.89 -13.64 6.27
CA ALA A 94 7.96 -12.67 7.34
C ALA A 94 9.09 -13.04 8.33
N ARG A 95 9.99 -12.10 8.58
CA ARG A 95 11.01 -12.17 9.63
C ARG A 95 10.71 -11.14 10.69
N TYR A 96 10.42 -11.63 11.88
CA TYR A 96 10.21 -10.78 13.04
C TYR A 96 11.53 -10.66 13.80
N PRO A 97 11.91 -9.46 14.27
CA PRO A 97 12.97 -9.36 15.26
C PRO A 97 12.55 -10.22 16.45
N GLY A 98 13.43 -11.12 16.89
CA GLY A 98 13.20 -11.86 18.13
C GLY A 98 12.88 -10.88 19.24
N LYS A 99 11.87 -11.16 20.08
CA LYS A 99 11.69 -10.40 21.32
C LYS A 99 13.03 -10.45 22.03
N GLY A 100 13.75 -9.33 22.05
CA GLY A 100 14.94 -9.20 22.88
C GLY A 100 14.48 -9.54 24.29
N GLY A 101 14.91 -10.70 24.78
CA GLY A 101 14.92 -10.95 26.21
C GLY A 101 15.72 -9.80 26.79
N TYR A 102 15.06 -8.98 27.60
CA TYR A 102 15.77 -8.24 28.63
C TYR A 102 16.70 -9.26 29.29
N GLY A 103 18.01 -9.05 29.18
CA GLY A 103 19.01 -9.96 29.68
C GLY A 103 18.76 -10.21 31.16
N GLY A 104 18.16 -11.35 31.48
CA GLY A 104 18.22 -11.94 32.80
C GLY A 104 19.66 -12.35 32.99
N GLY A 105 20.48 -11.45 33.53
CA GLY A 105 21.78 -11.77 34.08
C GLY A 105 21.59 -12.67 35.29
N GLY A 106 21.30 -13.95 35.04
CA GLY A 106 21.33 -15.00 36.06
C GLY A 106 22.77 -15.39 36.32
N GLY A 107 23.46 -14.56 37.11
CA GLY A 107 24.72 -14.93 37.74
C GLY A 107 24.49 -16.13 38.67
N GLY A 108 25.36 -17.13 38.57
CA GLY A 108 25.28 -18.34 39.36
C GLY A 108 25.50 -18.13 40.86
N GLY A 109 25.16 -19.16 41.63
CA GLY A 109 25.49 -19.27 43.05
C GLY A 109 24.44 -20.08 43.79
N GLY A 110 24.71 -21.38 44.01
CA GLY A 110 23.82 -22.23 44.81
C GLY A 110 23.87 -21.90 46.30
N HIS A 111 22.79 -22.26 47.01
CA HIS A 111 22.79 -22.71 48.42
C HIS A 111 21.37 -23.09 48.89
N GLY A 112 21.25 -24.31 49.43
CA GLY A 112 20.56 -24.61 50.69
C GLY A 112 19.02 -24.52 50.79
N GLY A 113 18.38 -25.70 50.89
CA GLY A 113 17.71 -26.14 52.13
C GLY A 113 16.28 -25.67 52.46
N TYR A 114 15.50 -26.63 52.98
CA TYR A 114 14.15 -26.63 53.62
C TYR A 114 12.95 -26.18 52.75
N GLY A 115 11.77 -26.78 52.78
CA GLY A 115 11.11 -27.68 53.73
C GLY A 115 9.70 -27.13 54.03
N TRP A 116 8.70 -28.03 54.01
CA TRP A 116 7.23 -27.87 54.13
C TRP A 116 6.45 -27.73 52.82
#